data_AF-A0A1H5SM46-F1
#
_entry.id   AF-A0A1H5SM46-F1
#
_cell.length_a   1.000
_cell.length_b   1.000
_cell.length_c   1.000
_cell.angle_alpha   90.00
_cell.angle_beta   90.00
_cell.angle_gamma   90.00
#
_symmetry.space_group_name_H-M   'P 1'
#
loop_
_entity.id
_entity.type
_entity.pdbx_description
1 polymer ?
#
loop_
_entity_poly.entity_id
_entity_poly.type
_entity_poly.pdbx_seq_one_letter_code
_entity_poly.pdbx_strand_id
1 'polypeptide(L)'
;MSKAKAVDYATLRKRLEKARLKGTASETADRARNLLLVYLDHAQAQNIPIQELARQIQQGLPALRIGGADLAAVAEKPDGPFGDIACASGCAFCCILAGEDGGVITEAEARNVHAALSQLPKGPDGRAWHPRACPSLDPETRMCRIYDARPMICRSYISKDATACEAISTGIPADGAGVVGAQSIYLAVHALGRAALKGIATVPTFSLSAVAAAALDGIDEAEALQGAKHKPRTLDDESARLS
;
A
#
# COMPACT_ATOMS: atom_id res chain seq x y z
N MET A 1 1.61 -31.46 -20.35
CA MET A 1 2.01 -30.70 -19.14
C MET A 1 3.05 -29.67 -19.56
N SER A 2 2.70 -28.38 -19.56
CA SER A 2 3.65 -27.32 -19.93
C SER A 2 4.74 -27.24 -18.88
N LYS A 3 6.02 -27.34 -19.28
CA LYS A 3 7.16 -27.11 -18.37
C LYS A 3 6.99 -25.74 -17.72
N ALA A 4 6.82 -25.68 -16.40
CA ALA A 4 6.92 -24.44 -15.66
C ALA A 4 8.26 -23.79 -16.06
N LYS A 5 8.21 -22.61 -16.69
CA LYS A 5 9.43 -21.89 -17.06
C LYS A 5 10.19 -21.62 -15.76
N ALA A 6 11.42 -22.15 -15.67
CA ALA A 6 12.30 -21.87 -14.55
C ALA A 6 12.44 -20.35 -14.39
N VAL A 7 12.25 -19.87 -13.16
CA VAL A 7 12.45 -18.46 -12.80
C VAL A 7 13.91 -18.32 -12.41
N ASP A 8 14.64 -17.50 -13.16
CA ASP A 8 16.01 -17.09 -12.83
C ASP A 8 16.10 -15.55 -12.85
N TYR A 9 17.20 -15.03 -12.31
CA TYR A 9 17.47 -13.59 -12.22
C TYR A 9 17.43 -12.91 -13.60
N ALA A 10 18.06 -13.51 -14.61
CA ALA A 10 18.13 -12.95 -15.96
C ALA A 10 16.75 -12.85 -16.62
N THR A 11 15.90 -13.85 -16.43
CA THR A 11 14.52 -13.89 -16.91
C THR A 11 13.68 -12.83 -16.22
N LEU A 12 13.78 -12.72 -14.90
CA LEU A 12 13.04 -11.71 -14.14
C LEU A 12 13.46 -10.29 -14.56
N ARG A 13 14.76 -10.05 -14.71
CA ARG A 13 15.32 -8.77 -15.20
C ARG A 13 14.73 -8.38 -16.56
N LYS A 14 14.84 -9.28 -17.56
CA LYS A 14 14.31 -9.04 -18.92
C LYS A 14 12.82 -8.76 -18.93
N ARG A 15 12.06 -9.37 -18.02
CA ARG A 15 10.62 -9.12 -17.90
C ARG A 15 10.34 -7.74 -17.30
N LEU A 16 11.10 -7.33 -16.29
CA LEU A 16 10.99 -5.98 -15.70
C LEU A 16 11.34 -4.89 -16.72
N GLU A 17 12.43 -5.06 -17.46
CA GLU A 17 12.87 -4.14 -18.52
C GLU A 17 11.80 -3.94 -19.60
N LYS A 18 11.04 -4.99 -19.92
CA LYS A 18 9.99 -4.97 -20.95
C LYS A 18 8.60 -4.66 -20.41
N ALA A 19 8.42 -4.60 -19.08
CA ALA A 19 7.12 -4.42 -18.47
C ALA A 19 6.57 -3.02 -18.78
N ARG A 20 5.33 -2.99 -19.27
CA ARG A 20 4.55 -1.77 -19.50
C ARG A 20 3.43 -1.71 -18.46
N LEU A 21 3.34 -0.59 -17.77
CA LEU A 21 2.29 -0.33 -16.80
C LEU A 21 1.13 0.41 -17.48
N LYS A 22 -0.10 0.06 -17.11
CA LYS A 22 -1.29 0.80 -17.50
C LYS A 22 -1.66 1.74 -16.37
N GLY A 23 -2.08 2.95 -16.71
CA GLY A 23 -2.49 3.92 -15.69
C GLY A 23 -1.35 4.40 -14.79
N THR A 24 -0.08 4.35 -15.24
CA THR A 24 1.03 4.92 -14.49
C THR A 24 1.74 5.93 -15.38
N ALA A 25 1.96 7.15 -14.89
CA ALA A 25 2.77 8.15 -15.58
C ALA A 25 4.14 7.58 -15.97
N SER A 26 4.64 7.89 -17.17
CA SER A 26 5.85 7.27 -17.73
C SER A 26 7.08 7.49 -16.85
N GLU A 27 7.25 8.71 -16.33
CA GLU A 27 8.37 9.06 -15.44
C GLU A 27 8.35 8.23 -14.15
N THR A 28 7.18 8.11 -13.51
CA THR A 28 6.97 7.28 -12.32
C THR A 28 7.27 5.81 -12.61
N ALA A 29 6.80 5.29 -13.75
CA ALA A 29 7.03 3.91 -14.15
C ALA A 29 8.52 3.63 -14.41
N ASP A 30 9.23 4.56 -15.05
CA ASP A 30 10.66 4.44 -15.34
C ASP A 30 11.50 4.51 -14.07
N ARG A 31 11.19 5.45 -13.17
CA ARG A 31 11.83 5.56 -11.86
C ARG A 31 11.62 4.30 -11.03
N ALA A 32 10.38 3.81 -10.92
CA ALA A 32 10.04 2.59 -10.19
C ALA A 32 10.77 1.36 -10.77
N ARG A 33 10.87 1.26 -12.10
CA ARG A 33 11.60 0.17 -12.77
C ARG A 33 13.08 0.19 -12.44
N ASN A 34 13.72 1.34 -12.51
CA ASN A 34 15.14 1.47 -12.18
C ASN A 34 15.42 1.08 -10.73
N LEU A 35 14.58 1.53 -9.79
CA LEU A 35 14.70 1.17 -8.37
C LEU A 35 14.50 -0.34 -8.14
N LEU A 36 13.53 -0.96 -8.81
CA LEU A 36 13.31 -2.40 -8.70
C LEU A 36 14.41 -3.24 -9.36
N LEU A 37 15.04 -2.74 -10.45
CA LEU A 37 16.23 -3.37 -11.04
C LEU A 37 17.44 -3.29 -10.10
N VAL A 38 17.65 -2.16 -9.43
CA VAL A 38 18.69 -2.02 -8.38
C VAL A 38 18.43 -2.98 -7.23
N TYR A 39 17.16 -3.11 -6.80
CA TYR A 39 16.76 -4.09 -5.78
C TYR A 39 17.09 -5.53 -6.21
N LEU A 40 16.82 -5.87 -7.48
CA LEU A 40 17.14 -7.17 -8.07
C LEU A 40 18.66 -7.44 -8.07
N ASP A 41 19.46 -6.46 -8.47
CA ASP A 41 20.92 -6.55 -8.51
C ASP A 41 21.51 -6.73 -7.10
N HIS A 42 20.98 -5.98 -6.12
CA HIS A 42 21.36 -6.14 -4.72
C HIS A 42 21.00 -7.53 -4.18
N ALA A 43 19.79 -8.02 -4.45
CA ALA A 43 19.36 -9.35 -4.03
C ALA A 43 20.26 -10.45 -4.64
N GLN A 44 20.68 -10.29 -5.90
CA GLN A 44 21.60 -11.22 -6.56
C GLN A 44 22.98 -11.21 -5.90
N ALA A 45 23.52 -10.02 -5.62
CA ALA A 45 24.82 -9.86 -4.96
C ALA A 45 24.83 -10.46 -3.54
N GLN A 46 23.69 -10.42 -2.84
CA GLN A 46 23.50 -11.04 -1.52
C GLN A 46 23.17 -12.54 -1.59
N ASN A 47 23.21 -13.16 -2.76
CA ASN A 47 22.89 -14.58 -2.98
C ASN A 47 21.50 -14.98 -2.44
N ILE A 48 20.51 -14.08 -2.51
CA ILE A 48 19.13 -14.42 -2.15
C ILE A 48 18.64 -15.48 -3.17
N PRO A 49 18.05 -16.60 -2.72
CA PRO A 49 17.48 -17.58 -3.65
C PRO A 49 16.39 -16.95 -4.52
N ILE A 50 16.39 -17.22 -5.82
CA ILE A 50 15.43 -16.59 -6.76
C ILE A 50 13.96 -16.89 -6.40
N GLN A 51 13.68 -18.06 -5.82
CA GLN A 51 12.34 -18.42 -5.35
C GLN A 51 11.91 -17.56 -4.17
N GLU A 52 12.85 -17.27 -3.25
CA GLU A 52 12.62 -16.37 -2.14
C GLU A 52 12.39 -14.93 -2.65
N LEU A 53 13.19 -14.46 -3.61
CA LEU A 53 12.98 -13.15 -4.21
C LEU A 53 11.62 -13.05 -4.94
N ALA A 54 11.23 -14.08 -5.69
CA ALA A 54 9.92 -14.13 -6.34
C ALA A 54 8.78 -14.07 -5.31
N ARG A 55 8.92 -14.75 -4.17
CA ARG A 55 7.99 -14.67 -3.04
C ARG A 55 7.94 -13.26 -2.44
N GLN A 56 9.09 -12.60 -2.26
CA GLN A 56 9.13 -11.22 -1.77
C GLN A 56 8.41 -10.25 -2.73
N ILE A 57 8.63 -10.38 -4.04
CA ILE A 57 7.94 -9.58 -5.06
C ILE A 57 6.44 -9.87 -5.03
N GLN A 58 6.05 -11.15 -4.94
CA GLN A 58 4.66 -11.55 -4.83
C GLN A 58 3.96 -10.88 -3.64
N GLN A 59 4.65 -10.81 -2.51
CA GLN A 59 4.14 -10.19 -1.28
C GLN A 59 4.16 -8.66 -1.33
N GLY A 60 4.81 -8.05 -2.31
CA GLY A 60 4.97 -6.60 -2.41
C GLY A 60 6.05 -6.01 -1.49
N LEU A 61 6.94 -6.82 -0.94
CA LEU A 61 8.03 -6.34 -0.07
C LEU A 61 8.96 -5.33 -0.75
N PRO A 62 9.36 -5.50 -2.03
CA PRO A 62 10.14 -4.47 -2.72
C PRO A 62 9.39 -3.14 -2.85
N ALA A 63 8.07 -3.18 -3.08
CA ALA A 63 7.24 -1.98 -3.15
C ALA A 63 7.24 -1.24 -1.81
N LEU A 64 7.02 -1.96 -0.71
CA LEU A 64 7.05 -1.39 0.64
C LEU A 64 8.42 -0.77 0.97
N ARG A 65 9.51 -1.46 0.66
CA ARG A 65 10.88 -0.97 0.92
C ARG A 65 11.24 0.25 0.08
N ILE A 66 10.98 0.20 -1.22
CA ILE A 66 11.31 1.29 -2.16
C ILE A 66 10.42 2.50 -1.89
N GLY A 67 9.10 2.30 -1.77
CA GLY A 67 8.16 3.37 -1.46
C GLY A 67 8.41 4.00 -0.09
N GLY A 68 8.72 3.19 0.93
CA GLY A 68 9.07 3.68 2.26
C GLY A 68 10.36 4.50 2.28
N ALA A 69 11.39 4.08 1.54
CA ALA A 69 12.62 4.85 1.39
C ALA A 69 12.40 6.18 0.65
N ASP A 70 11.59 6.20 -0.41
CA ASP A 70 11.21 7.43 -1.12
C ASP A 70 10.43 8.38 -0.20
N LEU A 71 9.48 7.86 0.56
CA LEU A 71 8.70 8.62 1.53
C LEU A 71 9.58 9.25 2.60
N ALA A 72 10.51 8.49 3.18
CA ALA A 72 11.46 8.99 4.18
C ALA A 72 12.31 10.14 3.61
N ALA A 73 12.85 9.96 2.39
CA ALA A 73 13.64 11.00 1.73
C ALA A 73 12.84 12.27 1.40
N VAL A 74 11.52 12.15 1.18
CA VAL A 74 10.63 13.30 1.00
C VAL A 74 10.30 13.98 2.33
N ALA A 75 10.11 13.19 3.40
CA ALA A 75 9.79 13.69 4.74
C ALA A 75 10.96 14.45 5.40
N GLU A 76 12.20 14.11 5.07
CA GLU A 76 13.39 14.80 5.59
C GLU A 76 13.65 16.18 4.98
N LYS A 77 12.95 16.54 3.89
CA LYS A 77 13.10 17.85 3.23
C LYS A 77 12.38 18.93 4.04
N PRO A 78 13.07 19.98 4.54
CA PRO A 78 12.44 21.04 5.33
C PRO A 78 11.30 21.76 4.56
N ASP A 79 11.55 22.08 3.29
CA ASP A 79 10.54 22.69 2.39
C ASP A 79 9.69 21.63 1.67
N GLY A 80 9.69 20.40 2.21
CA GLY A 80 8.97 19.26 1.67
C GLY A 80 7.47 19.34 1.96
N PRO A 81 6.69 18.41 1.39
CA PRO A 81 5.24 18.40 1.55
C PRO A 81 4.78 18.18 2.99
N PHE A 82 5.67 17.71 3.88
CA PHE A 82 5.39 17.46 5.29
C PHE A 82 5.59 18.68 6.22
N GLY A 83 6.19 19.77 5.75
CA GLY A 83 6.56 20.92 6.60
C GLY A 83 5.36 21.66 7.21
N ASP A 84 4.25 21.78 6.48
CA ASP A 84 3.08 22.59 6.87
C ASP A 84 1.77 21.77 6.86
N ILE A 85 1.81 20.50 7.27
CA ILE A 85 0.60 19.67 7.26
C ILE A 85 -0.32 20.05 8.43
N ALA A 86 -1.63 20.04 8.18
CA ALA A 86 -2.66 20.26 9.20
C ALA A 86 -2.91 19.03 10.08
N CYS A 87 -2.25 17.90 9.79
CA CYS A 87 -2.39 16.68 10.57
C CYS A 87 -1.86 16.88 11.99
N ALA A 88 -2.70 16.60 12.98
CA ALA A 88 -2.35 16.62 14.41
C ALA A 88 -2.87 15.36 15.12
N SER A 89 -2.41 15.14 16.35
CA SER A 89 -2.92 14.05 17.19
C SER A 89 -4.44 14.14 17.33
N GLY A 90 -5.15 13.03 17.10
CA GLY A 90 -6.62 12.97 17.13
C GLY A 90 -7.32 13.46 15.85
N CYS A 91 -6.58 13.96 14.85
CA CYS A 91 -7.13 14.20 13.51
C CYS A 91 -7.30 12.85 12.77
N ALA A 92 -8.53 12.53 12.37
CA ALA A 92 -8.90 11.22 11.83
C ALA A 92 -9.73 11.27 10.54
N PHE A 93 -9.82 12.42 9.88
CA PHE A 93 -10.62 12.55 8.65
C PHE A 93 -10.12 11.65 7.51
N CYS A 94 -8.79 11.48 7.34
CA CYS A 94 -8.22 10.53 6.38
C CYS A 94 -8.51 9.06 6.73
N CYS A 95 -8.89 8.78 7.98
CA CYS A 95 -9.29 7.46 8.44
C CYS A 95 -10.79 7.21 8.22
N ILE A 96 -11.55 8.18 7.71
CA ILE A 96 -12.87 7.94 7.14
C ILE A 96 -12.65 7.45 5.71
N LEU A 97 -12.69 6.13 5.56
CA LEU A 97 -12.30 5.43 4.36
C LEU A 97 -13.33 5.71 3.25
N ALA A 98 -12.97 6.60 2.33
CA ALA A 98 -13.77 6.86 1.14
C ALA A 98 -13.65 5.67 0.18
N GLY A 99 -14.79 5.16 -0.30
CA GLY A 99 -14.86 3.93 -1.12
C GLY A 99 -14.95 2.64 -0.30
N GLU A 100 -15.09 1.51 -0.98
CA GLU A 100 -15.27 0.19 -0.33
C GLU A 100 -13.95 -0.37 0.22
N ASP A 101 -12.82 -0.06 -0.43
CA ASP A 101 -11.53 -0.71 -0.17
C ASP A 101 -10.72 -0.04 0.96
N GLY A 102 -10.96 1.25 1.23
CA GLY A 102 -10.19 2.03 2.19
C GLY A 102 -8.69 2.20 1.87
N GLY A 103 -8.26 1.75 0.71
CA GLY A 103 -6.89 1.83 0.23
C GLY A 103 -6.39 0.51 -0.34
N VAL A 104 -5.58 0.60 -1.39
CA VAL A 104 -4.90 -0.55 -2.01
C VAL A 104 -3.61 -0.84 -1.27
N ILE A 105 -3.53 -2.01 -0.62
CA ILE A 105 -2.34 -2.47 0.10
C ILE A 105 -1.78 -3.78 -0.48
N THR A 106 -0.51 -4.03 -0.23
CA THR A 106 0.19 -5.27 -0.60
C THR A 106 -0.09 -6.40 0.40
N GLU A 107 0.31 -7.63 0.06
CA GLU A 107 0.18 -8.75 0.99
C GLU A 107 1.00 -8.53 2.26
N ALA A 108 2.23 -8.00 2.12
CA ALA A 108 3.09 -7.70 3.25
C ALA A 108 2.43 -6.71 4.23
N GLU A 109 1.78 -5.67 3.71
CA GLU A 109 1.03 -4.73 4.54
C GLU A 109 -0.23 -5.33 5.12
N ALA A 110 -0.98 -6.13 4.35
CA ALA A 110 -2.18 -6.80 4.83
C ALA A 110 -1.89 -7.70 6.04
N ARG A 111 -0.84 -8.53 5.96
CA ARG A 111 -0.39 -9.38 7.07
C ARG A 111 0.05 -8.53 8.28
N ASN A 112 0.79 -7.45 8.04
CA ASN A 112 1.24 -6.56 9.12
C ASN A 112 0.06 -5.86 9.84
N VAL A 113 -0.92 -5.38 9.09
CA VAL A 113 -2.15 -4.77 9.64
C VAL A 113 -2.96 -5.80 10.41
N HIS A 114 -3.17 -6.99 9.84
CA HIS A 114 -3.91 -8.07 10.50
C HIS A 114 -3.23 -8.45 11.83
N ALA A 115 -1.94 -8.76 11.79
CA ALA A 115 -1.17 -9.13 12.98
C ALA A 115 -1.21 -8.06 14.07
N ALA A 116 -1.09 -6.78 13.72
CA ALA A 116 -1.14 -5.68 14.69
C ALA A 116 -2.53 -5.51 15.32
N LEU A 117 -3.61 -5.69 14.55
CA LEU A 117 -4.98 -5.52 15.03
C LEU A 117 -5.46 -6.73 15.84
N SER A 118 -5.09 -7.95 15.48
CA SER A 118 -5.47 -9.16 16.20
C SER A 118 -4.88 -9.25 17.61
N GLN A 119 -3.89 -8.41 17.93
CA GLN A 119 -3.31 -8.28 19.27
C GLN A 119 -4.05 -7.28 20.16
N LEU A 120 -4.96 -6.48 19.61
CA LEU A 120 -5.72 -5.50 20.38
C LEU A 120 -6.78 -6.19 21.24
N PRO A 121 -7.12 -5.62 22.42
CA PRO A 121 -8.23 -6.11 23.21
C PRO A 121 -9.53 -5.97 22.43
N LYS A 122 -10.46 -6.92 22.63
CA LYS A 122 -11.83 -6.80 22.12
C LYS A 122 -12.48 -5.55 22.70
N GLY A 123 -13.23 -4.83 21.88
CA GLY A 123 -13.90 -3.61 22.29
C GLY A 123 -14.43 -2.84 21.09
N PRO A 124 -15.02 -1.65 21.33
CA PRO A 124 -15.42 -0.78 20.25
C PRO A 124 -14.20 -0.34 19.43
N ASP A 125 -14.46 0.00 18.17
CA ASP A 125 -13.46 0.44 17.22
C ASP A 125 -13.95 1.68 16.48
N GLY A 126 -13.17 2.16 15.50
CA GLY A 126 -13.52 3.35 14.71
C GLY A 126 -14.96 3.36 14.19
N ARG A 127 -15.54 2.20 13.87
CA ARG A 127 -16.93 2.07 13.38
C ARG A 127 -17.97 2.57 14.38
N ALA A 128 -17.64 2.56 15.68
CA ALA A 128 -18.49 3.14 16.73
C ALA A 128 -18.49 4.68 16.72
N TRP A 129 -17.46 5.32 16.17
CA TRP A 129 -17.41 6.77 15.97
C TRP A 129 -18.05 7.20 14.65
N HIS A 130 -17.75 6.49 13.55
CA HIS A 130 -18.32 6.78 12.23
C HIS A 130 -18.41 5.49 11.39
N PRO A 131 -19.51 5.25 10.63
CA PRO A 131 -19.73 3.97 9.93
C PRO A 131 -18.67 3.62 8.89
N ARG A 132 -17.97 4.62 8.34
CA ARG A 132 -16.85 4.44 7.40
C ARG A 132 -15.46 4.64 8.01
N ALA A 133 -15.36 4.79 9.33
CA ALA A 133 -14.06 4.94 9.97
C ALA A 133 -13.27 3.63 9.91
N CYS A 134 -11.95 3.77 9.76
CA CYS A 134 -11.02 2.66 9.82
C CYS A 134 -11.16 1.93 11.17
N PRO A 135 -11.34 0.60 11.17
CA PRO A 135 -11.44 -0.18 12.41
C PRO A 135 -10.20 -0.02 13.32
N SER A 136 -9.06 0.39 12.77
CA SER A 136 -7.85 0.65 13.56
C SER A 136 -7.98 1.82 14.55
N LEU A 137 -8.95 2.72 14.38
CA LEU A 137 -9.12 3.86 15.27
C LEU A 137 -9.66 3.46 16.64
N ASP A 138 -9.15 4.14 17.66
CA ASP A 138 -9.84 4.28 18.93
C ASP A 138 -11.01 5.27 18.76
N PRO A 139 -12.26 4.87 19.07
CA PRO A 139 -13.43 5.71 18.78
C PRO A 139 -13.55 6.95 19.67
N GLU A 140 -12.96 6.95 20.86
CA GLU A 140 -13.05 8.07 21.79
C GLU A 140 -12.00 9.13 21.46
N THR A 141 -10.75 8.70 21.31
CA THR A 141 -9.58 9.57 21.11
C THR A 141 -9.28 9.84 19.64
N ARG A 142 -9.85 9.04 18.72
CA ARG A 142 -9.59 9.08 17.28
C ARG A 142 -8.13 8.82 16.92
N MET A 143 -7.38 8.20 17.83
CA MET A 143 -5.99 7.80 17.61
C MET A 143 -5.91 6.45 16.90
N CYS A 144 -4.93 6.29 16.01
CA CYS A 144 -4.69 4.99 15.37
C CYS A 144 -4.00 4.05 16.36
N ARG A 145 -4.66 2.93 16.68
CA ARG A 145 -4.13 1.92 17.63
C ARG A 145 -2.99 1.07 17.06
N ILE A 146 -2.78 1.13 15.74
CA ILE A 146 -1.71 0.44 15.03
C ILE A 146 -0.81 1.42 14.25
N TYR A 147 -0.48 2.56 14.86
CA TYR A 147 0.24 3.67 14.22
C TYR A 147 1.51 3.25 13.48
N ASP A 148 2.28 2.32 14.06
CA ASP A 148 3.52 1.79 13.48
C ASP A 148 3.28 0.79 12.35
N ALA A 149 2.13 0.13 12.33
CA ALA A 149 1.75 -0.81 11.27
C ALA A 149 0.97 -0.14 10.13
N ARG A 150 0.82 1.19 10.15
CA ARG A 150 0.12 1.94 9.09
C ARG A 150 0.69 1.63 7.70
N PRO A 151 -0.16 1.25 6.73
CA PRO A 151 0.25 1.09 5.34
C PRO A 151 0.75 2.38 4.68
N MET A 152 1.43 2.25 3.55
CA MET A 152 1.96 3.33 2.72
C MET A 152 0.92 4.39 2.39
N ILE A 153 -0.31 3.98 2.02
CA ILE A 153 -1.38 4.93 1.73
C ILE A 153 -1.65 5.86 2.93
N CYS A 154 -1.71 5.32 4.15
CA CYS A 154 -1.93 6.08 5.38
C CYS A 154 -0.76 6.98 5.77
N ARG A 155 0.46 6.66 5.32
CA ARG A 155 1.67 7.45 5.57
C ARG A 155 1.90 8.53 4.51
N SER A 156 1.33 8.32 3.32
CA SER A 156 1.48 9.20 2.16
C SER A 156 0.38 10.23 2.02
N TYR A 157 -0.79 10.00 2.62
CA TYR A 157 -1.91 10.93 2.56
C TYR A 157 -1.70 12.08 3.55
N ILE A 158 -1.69 13.30 3.03
CA ILE A 158 -1.46 14.52 3.79
C ILE A 158 -2.45 15.60 3.36
N SER A 159 -2.61 16.61 4.20
CA SER A 159 -3.30 17.84 3.84
C SER A 159 -2.68 19.01 4.58
N LYS A 160 -2.69 20.18 3.96
CA LYS A 160 -2.39 21.46 4.62
C LYS A 160 -3.63 22.13 5.22
N ASP A 161 -4.80 21.54 5.00
CA ASP A 161 -6.10 22.07 5.44
C ASP A 161 -6.96 20.95 6.03
N ALA A 162 -7.22 21.03 7.34
CA ALA A 162 -8.07 20.07 8.05
C ALA A 162 -9.55 20.19 7.64
N THR A 163 -10.01 21.39 7.27
CA THR A 163 -11.39 21.63 6.83
C THR A 163 -11.65 20.98 5.47
N ALA A 164 -10.65 20.99 4.57
CA ALA A 164 -10.70 20.24 3.33
C ALA A 164 -10.80 18.72 3.59
N CYS A 165 -10.02 18.18 4.53
CA CYS A 165 -10.13 16.77 4.90
C CYS A 165 -11.51 16.42 5.47
N GLU A 166 -12.08 17.28 6.32
CA GLU A 166 -13.43 17.09 6.86
C GLU A 166 -14.49 17.07 5.75
N ALA A 167 -14.44 18.03 4.82
CA ALA A 167 -15.31 18.07 3.66
C ALA A 167 -15.20 16.78 2.83
N ILE A 168 -13.98 16.35 2.50
CA ILE A 168 -13.74 15.10 1.75
C ILE A 168 -14.29 13.89 2.49
N SER A 169 -14.11 13.85 3.81
CA SER A 169 -14.59 12.75 4.66
C SER A 169 -16.12 12.61 4.65
N THR A 170 -16.84 13.69 4.36
CA THR A 170 -18.30 13.72 4.19
C THR A 170 -18.75 13.57 2.74
N GLY A 171 -17.80 13.41 1.80
CA GLY A 171 -18.07 13.21 0.38
C GLY A 171 -18.12 14.50 -0.45
N ILE A 172 -17.71 15.64 0.14
CA ILE A 172 -17.60 16.92 -0.56
C ILE A 172 -16.18 17.06 -1.10
N PRO A 173 -15.98 17.16 -2.43
CA PRO A 173 -14.65 17.41 -2.99
C PRO A 173 -14.07 18.73 -2.47
N ALA A 174 -12.81 18.72 -2.06
CA ALA A 174 -12.07 19.91 -1.66
C ALA A 174 -10.61 19.79 -2.08
N ASP A 175 -9.96 20.94 -2.31
CA ASP A 175 -8.54 21.00 -2.64
C ASP A 175 -7.68 20.97 -1.38
N GLY A 176 -6.40 20.63 -1.53
CA GLY A 176 -5.40 20.74 -0.45
C GLY A 176 -5.10 19.43 0.29
N ALA A 177 -5.91 18.39 0.11
CA ALA A 177 -5.59 17.03 0.54
C ALA A 177 -5.11 16.17 -0.63
N GLY A 178 -4.12 15.32 -0.41
CA GLY A 178 -3.55 14.50 -1.47
C GLY A 178 -2.58 13.45 -0.96
N VAL A 179 -2.08 12.62 -1.88
CA VAL A 179 -1.05 11.63 -1.59
C VAL A 179 0.28 12.10 -2.16
N VAL A 180 1.35 11.97 -1.37
CA VAL A 180 2.70 12.26 -1.85
C VAL A 180 3.15 11.22 -2.87
N GLY A 181 4.03 11.63 -3.81
CA GLY A 181 4.45 10.80 -4.95
C GLY A 181 5.07 9.44 -4.61
N ALA A 182 5.53 9.24 -3.37
CA ALA A 182 6.01 7.95 -2.88
C ALA A 182 4.94 6.84 -2.99
N GLN A 183 3.64 7.18 -2.86
CA GLN A 183 2.55 6.23 -3.08
C GLN A 183 2.49 5.76 -4.53
N SER A 184 2.66 6.67 -5.49
CA SER A 184 2.68 6.33 -6.92
C SER A 184 3.89 5.45 -7.27
N ILE A 185 5.05 5.70 -6.66
CA ILE A 185 6.24 4.83 -6.80
C ILE A 185 5.97 3.45 -6.20
N TYR A 186 5.41 3.38 -5.00
CA TYR A 186 5.02 2.14 -4.33
C TYR A 186 4.10 1.27 -5.22
N LEU A 187 3.02 1.84 -5.75
CA LEU A 187 2.09 1.12 -6.62
C LEU A 187 2.74 0.69 -7.93
N ALA A 188 3.56 1.56 -8.54
CA ALA A 188 4.28 1.24 -9.77
C ALA A 188 5.26 0.08 -9.59
N VAL A 189 6.00 0.02 -8.48
CA VAL A 189 6.88 -1.11 -8.14
C VAL A 189 6.06 -2.41 -8.00
N HIS A 190 4.91 -2.35 -7.31
CA HIS A 190 4.03 -3.51 -7.17
C HIS A 190 3.46 -3.98 -8.52
N ALA A 191 3.05 -3.04 -9.37
CA ALA A 191 2.54 -3.33 -10.71
C ALA A 191 3.62 -3.93 -11.63
N LEU A 192 4.88 -3.47 -11.52
CA LEU A 192 6.02 -4.08 -12.21
C LEU A 192 6.27 -5.51 -11.71
N GLY A 193 6.20 -5.74 -10.40
CA GLY A 193 6.27 -7.07 -9.81
C GLY A 193 5.20 -8.01 -10.37
N ARG A 194 3.95 -7.54 -10.43
CA ARG A 194 2.84 -8.27 -11.07
C ARG A 194 3.10 -8.58 -12.54
N ALA A 195 3.59 -7.61 -13.31
CA ALA A 195 3.92 -7.82 -14.72
C ALA A 195 5.06 -8.84 -14.91
N ALA A 196 6.10 -8.76 -14.08
CA ALA A 196 7.26 -9.63 -14.16
C ALA A 196 6.94 -11.08 -13.76
N LEU A 197 6.07 -11.28 -12.76
CA LEU A 197 5.63 -12.60 -12.32
C LEU A 197 4.44 -13.16 -13.11
N LYS A 198 3.97 -12.47 -14.16
CA LYS A 198 2.87 -12.97 -14.99
C LYS A 198 3.14 -14.38 -15.53
N GLY A 199 2.22 -15.30 -15.27
CA GLY A 199 2.32 -16.71 -15.63
C GLY A 199 3.30 -17.54 -14.77
N ILE A 200 3.81 -16.95 -13.68
CA ILE A 200 4.64 -17.61 -12.66
C ILE A 200 3.87 -17.64 -11.33
N ALA A 201 3.43 -16.48 -10.85
CA ALA A 201 2.70 -16.33 -9.60
C ALA A 201 1.65 -15.22 -9.71
N THR A 202 0.61 -15.30 -8.87
CA THR A 202 -0.37 -14.21 -8.73
C THR A 202 0.14 -13.20 -7.72
N VAL A 203 0.15 -11.92 -8.09
CA VAL A 203 0.56 -10.80 -7.23
C VAL A 203 -0.69 -10.00 -6.82
N PRO A 204 -1.32 -10.35 -5.68
CA PRO A 204 -2.59 -9.75 -5.25
C PRO A 204 -2.42 -8.32 -4.71
N THR A 205 -3.55 -7.63 -4.57
CA THR A 205 -3.70 -6.46 -3.70
C THR A 205 -4.90 -6.71 -2.80
N PHE A 206 -4.95 -6.01 -1.66
CA PHE A 206 -5.97 -6.23 -0.64
C PHE A 206 -6.62 -4.92 -0.21
N SER A 207 -7.87 -5.00 0.22
CA SER A 207 -8.64 -3.91 0.81
C SER A 207 -8.18 -3.70 2.25
N LEU A 208 -7.71 -2.49 2.57
CA LEU A 208 -7.34 -2.13 3.93
C LEU A 208 -8.53 -2.23 4.89
N SER A 209 -9.70 -1.75 4.46
CA SER A 209 -10.92 -1.75 5.29
C SER A 209 -11.32 -3.19 5.66
N ALA A 210 -11.30 -4.11 4.70
CA ALA A 210 -11.69 -5.50 4.89
C ALA A 210 -10.69 -6.27 5.75
N VAL A 211 -9.38 -6.10 5.53
CA VAL A 211 -8.34 -6.71 6.39
C VAL A 211 -8.49 -6.23 7.82
N ALA A 212 -8.66 -4.91 8.03
CA ALA A 212 -8.75 -4.34 9.36
C ALA A 212 -10.00 -4.80 10.12
N ALA A 213 -11.15 -4.88 9.44
CA ALA A 213 -12.38 -5.38 10.02
C ALA A 213 -12.25 -6.86 10.40
N ALA A 214 -11.78 -7.69 9.47
CA ALA A 214 -11.61 -9.14 9.69
C ALA A 214 -10.70 -9.45 10.88
N ALA A 215 -9.59 -8.70 11.04
CA ALA A 215 -8.67 -8.89 12.15
C ALA A 215 -9.31 -8.64 13.52
N LEU A 216 -10.12 -7.59 13.66
CA LEU A 216 -10.82 -7.26 14.91
C LEU A 216 -12.04 -8.16 15.16
N ASP A 217 -12.67 -8.64 14.10
CA ASP A 217 -13.78 -9.60 14.17
C ASP A 217 -13.27 -11.03 14.51
N GLY A 218 -11.95 -11.22 14.64
CA GLY A 218 -11.32 -12.46 15.08
C GLY A 218 -11.15 -13.51 13.98
N ILE A 219 -11.21 -13.09 12.72
CA ILE A 219 -11.02 -13.96 11.55
C ILE A 219 -9.52 -14.28 11.40
N ASP A 220 -9.20 -15.54 11.12
CA ASP A 220 -7.82 -16.00 10.88
C ASP A 220 -7.17 -15.25 9.71
N GLU A 221 -5.84 -15.06 9.76
CA GLU A 221 -5.08 -14.28 8.76
C GLU A 221 -5.31 -14.81 7.34
N ALA A 222 -5.31 -16.13 7.13
CA ALA A 222 -5.45 -16.70 5.80
C ALA A 222 -6.85 -16.45 5.22
N GLU A 223 -7.89 -16.58 6.05
CA GLU A 223 -9.28 -16.31 5.67
C GLU A 223 -9.51 -14.81 5.43
N ALA A 224 -8.97 -13.95 6.30
CA ALA A 224 -9.04 -12.51 6.18
C ALA A 224 -8.42 -12.01 4.87
N LEU A 225 -7.21 -12.47 4.53
CA LEU A 225 -6.55 -12.11 3.27
C LEU A 225 -7.34 -12.59 2.06
N GLN A 226 -7.91 -13.80 2.11
CA GLN A 226 -8.71 -14.32 1.01
C GLN A 226 -9.98 -13.51 0.79
N GLY A 227 -10.67 -13.11 1.87
CA GLY A 227 -11.88 -12.27 1.81
C GLY A 227 -11.60 -10.82 1.38
N ALA A 228 -10.42 -10.29 1.70
CA ALA A 228 -10.04 -8.91 1.41
C ALA A 228 -9.37 -8.72 0.03
N LYS A 229 -9.17 -9.79 -0.74
CA LYS A 229 -8.44 -9.74 -2.01
C LYS A 229 -9.22 -8.97 -3.08
N HIS A 230 -8.55 -8.00 -3.70
CA HIS A 230 -9.14 -7.19 -4.75
C HIS A 230 -9.37 -7.95 -6.06
N LYS A 231 -10.30 -7.43 -6.86
CA LYS A 231 -10.43 -7.78 -8.27
C LYS A 231 -9.16 -7.37 -9.03
N PRO A 232 -8.80 -8.05 -10.13
CA PRO A 232 -7.53 -7.81 -10.83
C PRO A 232 -7.27 -6.35 -11.24
N ARG A 233 -8.32 -5.61 -11.63
CA ARG A 233 -8.21 -4.25 -12.16
C ARG A 233 -7.92 -3.18 -11.12
N THR A 234 -8.19 -3.44 -9.83
CA THR A 234 -8.11 -2.41 -8.77
C THR A 234 -6.75 -1.73 -8.69
N LEU A 235 -5.64 -2.45 -8.91
CA LEU A 235 -4.30 -1.84 -8.91
C LEU A 235 -4.09 -0.88 -10.10
N ASP A 236 -4.55 -1.25 -11.29
CA ASP A 236 -4.39 -0.44 -12.49
C ASP A 236 -5.28 0.82 -12.38
N ASP A 237 -6.50 0.65 -11.89
CA ASP A 237 -7.46 1.74 -11.69
C ASP A 237 -6.96 2.71 -10.59
N GLU A 238 -6.39 2.20 -9.49
CA GLU A 238 -5.78 3.03 -8.43
C GLU A 238 -4.52 3.75 -8.91
N SER A 239 -3.67 3.08 -9.70
CA SER A 239 -2.49 3.73 -10.30
C SER A 239 -2.92 4.89 -11.20
N ALA A 240 -3.98 4.70 -11.99
CA ALA A 240 -4.50 5.70 -12.91
C ALA A 240 -5.07 6.92 -12.17
N ARG A 241 -5.67 6.70 -11.00
CA ARG A 241 -6.16 7.78 -10.14
C ARG A 241 -5.05 8.68 -9.60
N LEU A 242 -3.82 8.17 -9.49
CA LEU A 242 -2.66 8.84 -8.91
C LEU A 242 -1.62 9.31 -9.95
N SER A 243 -1.94 9.20 -11.24
CA SER A 243 -1.10 9.61 -12.36
C SER A 243 -1.60 10.92 -12.96
#